data_AF-A0AAW0M2S5-F1
#
_entry.id   AF-A0AAW0M2S5-F1
#
_cell.length_a   1.000
_cell.length_b   1.000
_cell.length_c   1.000
_cell.angle_alpha   90.00
_cell.angle_beta   90.00
_cell.angle_gamma   90.00
#
_symmetry.space_group_name_H-M   'P 1'
#
loop_
_entity.id
_entity.type
_entity.pdbx_description
1 polymer ?
#
loop_
_entity_poly.entity_id
_entity_poly.type
_entity_poly.pdbx_seq_one_letter_code
_entity_poly.pdbx_strand_id
1 'polypeptide(L)'
;MGERIDRLNAVAGQGNIEAFYGLIQEDVKLLEDIDELPFVNTPLHVAASAGGPEHIRFAMEMMRLKPTFARKPDLNGYSPIHLALQGKHTQMVRQLLQVDGDLVRVKGKEGRTPLHDVAAATEQQPDLLFEFLRDCPNSIEDVTIQNQTALHIALENNNLDAFKRLVRWLRKNKSESAREILNRQDENGNTVLHLAVSKNQTEASSPFLNYLHTKETHVL
;
A
#
# COMPACT_ATOMS: atom_id res chain seq x y z
N MET A 1 17.36 -1.61 -24.93
CA MET A 1 16.48 -1.84 -23.76
C MET A 1 15.62 -0.63 -23.44
N GLY A 2 16.21 0.55 -23.16
CA GLY A 2 15.46 1.78 -22.83
C GLY A 2 14.36 2.15 -23.84
N GLU A 3 14.71 2.26 -25.13
CA GLU A 3 13.73 2.60 -26.19
C GLU A 3 12.54 1.61 -26.27
N ARG A 4 12.77 0.32 -26.03
CA ARG A 4 11.71 -0.70 -26.03
C ARG A 4 10.74 -0.49 -24.87
N ILE A 5 11.27 -0.20 -23.69
CA ILE A 5 10.50 0.13 -22.49
C ILE A 5 9.70 1.41 -22.71
N ASP A 6 10.32 2.44 -23.29
CA ASP A 6 9.66 3.73 -23.56
C ASP A 6 8.48 3.57 -24.54
N ARG A 7 8.65 2.78 -25.61
CA ARG A 7 7.56 2.45 -26.56
C ARG A 7 6.41 1.73 -25.84
N LEU A 8 6.72 0.73 -25.02
CA LEU A 8 5.71 -0.04 -24.30
C LEU A 8 4.99 0.81 -23.24
N ASN A 9 5.73 1.68 -22.56
CA ASN A 9 5.19 2.64 -21.60
C ASN A 9 4.31 3.71 -22.27
N ALA A 10 4.66 4.18 -23.47
CA ALA A 10 3.83 5.11 -24.24
C ALA A 10 2.48 4.47 -24.60
N VAL A 11 2.49 3.20 -25.02
CA VAL A 11 1.27 2.42 -25.30
C VAL A 11 0.42 2.23 -24.04
N ALA A 12 1.06 1.95 -22.89
CA ALA A 12 0.37 1.85 -21.61
C ALA A 12 -0.25 3.17 -21.15
N GLY A 13 0.42 4.30 -21.40
CA GLY A 13 -0.11 5.64 -21.13
C GLY A 13 -1.37 5.97 -21.92
N GLN A 14 -1.58 5.30 -23.06
CA GLN A 14 -2.80 5.41 -23.86
C GLN A 14 -3.86 4.35 -23.51
N GLY A 15 -3.52 3.36 -22.66
CA GLY A 15 -4.39 2.20 -22.40
C GLY A 15 -4.63 1.31 -23.62
N ASN A 16 -3.76 1.36 -24.64
CA ASN A 16 -3.99 0.72 -25.93
C ASN A 16 -3.51 -0.74 -25.94
N ILE A 17 -4.43 -1.68 -25.68
CA ILE A 17 -4.14 -3.11 -25.67
C ILE A 17 -3.73 -3.65 -27.05
N GLU A 18 -4.32 -3.13 -28.13
CA GLU A 18 -4.01 -3.58 -29.49
C GLU A 18 -2.56 -3.25 -29.89
N ALA A 19 -2.15 -2.00 -29.69
CA ALA A 19 -0.77 -1.59 -29.92
C ALA A 19 0.22 -2.35 -29.03
N PHE A 20 -0.19 -2.73 -27.81
CA PHE A 20 0.62 -3.54 -26.91
C PHE A 20 0.89 -4.93 -27.49
N TYR A 21 -0.13 -5.60 -28.01
CA TYR A 21 0.06 -6.89 -28.69
C TYR A 21 0.91 -6.77 -29.96
N GLY A 22 0.84 -5.64 -30.67
CA GLY A 22 1.76 -5.33 -31.77
C GLY A 22 3.23 -5.34 -31.32
N LEU A 23 3.54 -4.73 -30.17
CA LEU A 23 4.89 -4.74 -29.61
C LEU A 23 5.35 -6.14 -29.18
N ILE A 24 4.45 -6.98 -28.66
CA ILE A 24 4.78 -8.39 -28.33
C ILE A 24 5.07 -9.20 -29.60
N GLN A 25 4.36 -8.94 -30.70
CA GLN A 25 4.64 -9.61 -31.98
C GLN A 25 6.00 -9.23 -32.56
N GLU A 26 6.40 -7.96 -32.41
CA GLU A 26 7.72 -7.49 -32.80
C GLU A 26 8.84 -8.12 -31.95
N ASP A 27 8.60 -8.30 -30.65
CA ASP A 27 9.56 -8.88 -29.72
C ASP A 27 8.87 -9.75 -28.66
N VAL A 28 8.85 -11.06 -28.91
CA VAL A 28 8.19 -12.04 -28.04
C VAL A 28 8.84 -12.18 -26.66
N LYS A 29 10.08 -11.68 -26.48
CA LYS A 29 10.79 -11.70 -25.19
C LYS A 29 10.68 -10.39 -24.41
N LEU A 30 10.02 -9.38 -24.98
CA LEU A 30 9.94 -8.03 -24.43
C LEU A 30 9.58 -8.00 -22.93
N LEU A 31 8.57 -8.76 -22.51
CA LEU A 31 8.14 -8.77 -21.11
C LEU A 31 9.11 -9.51 -20.19
N GLU A 32 9.78 -10.56 -20.68
CA GLU A 32 10.78 -11.31 -19.91
C GLU A 32 12.03 -10.46 -19.68
N ASP A 33 12.54 -9.83 -20.74
CA ASP A 33 13.73 -8.97 -20.64
C ASP A 33 13.48 -7.82 -19.63
N ILE A 34 12.27 -7.25 -19.61
CA ILE A 34 11.90 -6.19 -18.65
C ILE A 34 11.82 -6.76 -17.22
N ASP A 35 11.31 -7.98 -17.06
CA ASP A 35 11.19 -8.62 -15.75
C ASP A 35 12.53 -9.01 -15.14
N GLU A 36 13.58 -9.17 -15.94
CA GLU A 36 14.93 -9.40 -15.42
C GLU A 36 15.52 -8.16 -14.73
N LEU A 37 14.98 -6.96 -15.01
CA LEU A 37 15.45 -5.73 -14.39
C LEU A 37 14.96 -5.62 -12.93
N PRO A 38 15.87 -5.38 -11.96
CA PRO A 38 15.49 -5.32 -10.54
C PRO A 38 14.65 -4.08 -10.22
N PHE A 39 14.98 -2.95 -10.83
CA PHE A 39 14.24 -1.68 -10.75
C PHE A 39 13.95 -1.20 -12.16
N VAL A 40 12.67 -1.01 -12.48
CA VAL A 40 12.25 -0.60 -13.82
C VAL A 40 10.87 0.03 -13.77
N ASN A 41 10.71 1.15 -14.48
CA ASN A 41 9.38 1.72 -14.70
C ASN A 41 8.64 0.88 -15.75
N THR A 42 7.86 -0.10 -15.27
CA THR A 42 7.09 -1.02 -16.13
C THR A 42 5.81 -0.36 -16.68
N PRO A 43 5.19 -0.96 -17.71
CA PRO A 43 3.92 -0.48 -18.26
C PRO A 43 2.78 -0.47 -17.23
N LEU A 44 2.84 -1.37 -16.24
CA LEU A 44 1.85 -1.43 -15.17
C LEU A 44 1.97 -0.23 -14.22
N HIS A 45 3.19 0.31 -14.00
CA HIS A 45 3.38 1.56 -13.26
C HIS A 45 2.71 2.73 -13.99
N VAL A 46 2.91 2.83 -15.30
CA VAL A 46 2.32 3.90 -16.13
C VAL A 46 0.80 3.83 -16.11
N ALA A 47 0.22 2.65 -16.33
CA ALA A 47 -1.23 2.46 -16.28
C ALA A 47 -1.80 2.78 -14.88
N ALA A 48 -1.12 2.34 -13.81
CA ALA A 48 -1.55 2.59 -12.44
C ALA A 48 -1.48 4.09 -12.06
N SER A 49 -0.46 4.81 -12.54
CA SER A 49 -0.31 6.25 -12.31
C SER A 49 -1.33 7.07 -13.11
N ALA A 50 -1.69 6.64 -14.32
CA ALA A 50 -2.66 7.34 -15.16
C ALA A 50 -4.09 7.18 -14.61
N GLY A 51 -4.47 5.96 -14.22
CA GLY A 51 -5.81 5.63 -13.74
C GLY A 51 -6.89 5.79 -14.82
N GLY A 52 -8.12 5.35 -14.53
CA GLY A 52 -9.24 5.41 -15.49
C GLY A 52 -9.59 4.06 -16.12
N PRO A 53 -10.75 3.95 -16.79
CA PRO A 53 -11.29 2.67 -17.27
C PRO A 53 -10.39 1.94 -18.28
N GLU A 54 -9.81 2.67 -19.22
CA GLU A 54 -8.92 2.13 -20.25
C GLU A 54 -7.59 1.65 -19.64
N HIS A 55 -7.00 2.40 -18.72
CA HIS A 55 -5.77 1.99 -18.01
C HIS A 55 -6.04 0.84 -17.06
N ILE A 56 -7.22 0.76 -16.43
CA ILE A 56 -7.64 -0.41 -15.65
C ILE A 56 -7.65 -1.66 -16.53
N ARG A 57 -8.30 -1.60 -17.69
CA ARG A 57 -8.34 -2.76 -18.62
C ARG A 57 -6.93 -3.16 -19.06
N PHE A 58 -6.10 -2.18 -19.38
CA PHE A 58 -4.70 -2.41 -19.73
C PHE A 58 -3.92 -3.05 -18.58
N ALA A 59 -4.08 -2.53 -17.35
CA ALA A 59 -3.42 -3.05 -16.15
C ALA A 59 -3.83 -4.51 -15.87
N MET A 60 -5.12 -4.84 -15.99
CA MET A 60 -5.61 -6.21 -15.81
C MET A 60 -5.03 -7.16 -16.85
N GLU A 61 -4.98 -6.73 -18.12
CA GLU A 61 -4.39 -7.55 -19.18
C GLU A 61 -2.88 -7.73 -18.99
N MET A 62 -2.17 -6.70 -18.56
CA MET A 62 -0.76 -6.77 -18.23
C MET A 62 -0.50 -7.72 -17.06
N MET A 63 -1.28 -7.65 -15.98
CA MET A 63 -1.16 -8.56 -14.84
C MET A 63 -1.48 -10.01 -15.22
N ARG A 64 -2.44 -10.24 -16.13
CA ARG A 64 -2.76 -11.58 -16.65
C ARG A 64 -1.58 -12.20 -17.39
N LEU A 65 -0.85 -11.41 -18.17
CA LEU A 65 0.30 -11.87 -18.95
C LEU A 65 1.59 -11.94 -18.12
N LYS A 66 1.81 -10.96 -17.25
CA LYS A 66 3.04 -10.82 -16.45
C LYS A 66 2.74 -10.38 -15.01
N PRO A 67 2.25 -11.29 -14.15
CA PRO A 67 1.85 -10.97 -12.78
C PRO A 67 2.98 -10.36 -11.93
N THR A 68 4.23 -10.72 -12.21
CA THR A 68 5.42 -10.23 -11.49
C THR A 68 5.53 -8.70 -11.52
N PHE A 69 5.04 -8.04 -12.58
CA PHE A 69 5.05 -6.58 -12.70
C PHE A 69 4.25 -5.88 -11.60
N ALA A 70 3.27 -6.53 -10.99
CA ALA A 70 2.46 -5.94 -9.91
C ALA A 70 3.27 -5.67 -8.63
N ARG A 71 4.42 -6.35 -8.48
CA ARG A 71 5.30 -6.26 -7.30
C ARG A 71 6.64 -5.60 -7.61
N LYS A 72 6.93 -5.32 -8.88
CA LYS A 72 8.18 -4.66 -9.29
C LYS A 72 8.23 -3.24 -8.75
N PRO A 73 9.38 -2.79 -8.23
CA PRO A 73 9.61 -1.38 -7.93
C PRO A 73 10.03 -0.61 -9.19
N ASP A 74 9.51 0.59 -9.34
CA ASP A 74 10.03 1.59 -10.27
C ASP A 74 11.39 2.15 -9.80
N LEU A 75 11.94 3.10 -10.53
CA LEU A 75 13.23 3.73 -10.19
C LEU A 75 13.19 4.57 -8.89
N ASN A 76 12.00 4.89 -8.38
CA ASN A 76 11.80 5.58 -7.11
C ASN A 76 11.51 4.60 -5.95
N GLY A 77 11.44 3.30 -6.23
CA GLY A 77 11.12 2.25 -5.27
C GLY A 77 9.62 2.03 -5.06
N TYR A 78 8.75 2.56 -5.89
CA TYR A 78 7.29 2.39 -5.78
C TYR A 78 6.81 1.25 -6.67
N SER A 79 5.92 0.40 -6.16
CA SER A 79 5.20 -0.56 -7.00
C SER A 79 3.94 0.08 -7.62
N PRO A 80 3.29 -0.56 -8.62
CA PRO A 80 2.13 0.02 -9.28
C PRO A 80 0.99 0.44 -8.33
N ILE A 81 0.70 -0.35 -7.29
CA ILE A 81 -0.34 0.01 -6.31
C ILE A 81 0.01 1.28 -5.52
N HIS A 82 1.29 1.56 -5.25
CA HIS A 82 1.71 2.81 -4.62
C HIS A 82 1.44 4.01 -5.54
N LEU A 83 1.73 3.88 -6.84
CA LEU A 83 1.46 4.95 -7.81
C LEU A 83 -0.06 5.18 -7.99
N ALA A 84 -0.87 4.13 -7.97
CA ALA A 84 -2.33 4.25 -7.98
C ALA A 84 -2.85 4.98 -6.73
N LEU A 85 -2.28 4.74 -5.55
CA LEU A 85 -2.60 5.46 -4.32
C LEU A 85 -2.19 6.94 -4.40
N GLN A 86 -0.97 7.24 -4.87
CA GLN A 86 -0.51 8.61 -5.07
C GLN A 86 -1.38 9.39 -6.06
N GLY A 87 -1.83 8.73 -7.13
CA GLY A 87 -2.78 9.28 -8.10
C GLY A 87 -4.23 9.34 -7.61
N LYS A 88 -4.53 8.90 -6.38
CA LYS A 88 -5.89 8.78 -5.80
C LYS A 88 -6.85 7.92 -6.64
N HIS A 89 -6.32 6.96 -7.39
CA HIS A 89 -7.07 6.09 -8.31
C HIS A 89 -7.69 4.89 -7.57
N THR A 90 -8.65 5.13 -6.68
CA THR A 90 -9.26 4.11 -5.82
C THR A 90 -9.78 2.89 -6.58
N GLN A 91 -10.39 3.09 -7.76
CA GLN A 91 -10.88 1.97 -8.56
C GLN A 91 -9.73 1.11 -9.10
N MET A 92 -8.62 1.71 -9.53
CA MET A 92 -7.42 0.98 -9.93
C MET A 92 -6.89 0.15 -8.76
N VAL A 93 -6.74 0.75 -7.57
CA VAL A 93 -6.30 0.04 -6.35
C VAL A 93 -7.17 -1.19 -6.08
N ARG A 94 -8.50 -1.04 -6.11
CA ARG A 94 -9.43 -2.16 -5.90
C ARG A 94 -9.27 -3.25 -6.95
N GLN A 95 -9.08 -2.90 -8.22
CA GLN A 95 -8.88 -3.89 -9.29
C GLN A 95 -7.55 -4.66 -9.12
N LEU A 96 -6.46 -3.96 -8.76
CA LEU A 96 -5.18 -4.61 -8.44
C LEU A 96 -5.34 -5.62 -7.28
N LEU A 97 -6.05 -5.24 -6.22
CA LEU A 97 -6.30 -6.10 -5.05
C LEU A 97 -7.26 -7.25 -5.31
N GLN A 98 -8.21 -7.10 -6.24
CA GLN A 98 -9.07 -8.20 -6.67
C GLN A 98 -8.28 -9.30 -7.39
N VAL A 99 -7.19 -8.94 -8.08
CA VAL A 99 -6.30 -9.92 -8.71
C VAL A 99 -5.35 -10.53 -7.68
N ASP A 100 -4.78 -9.72 -6.79
CA ASP A 100 -3.86 -10.17 -5.75
C ASP A 100 -3.99 -9.32 -4.48
N GLY A 101 -4.68 -9.85 -3.46
CA GLY A 101 -4.91 -9.18 -2.18
C GLY A 101 -3.64 -8.97 -1.35
N ASP A 102 -2.58 -9.76 -1.59
CA ASP A 102 -1.30 -9.63 -0.88
C ASP A 102 -0.48 -8.42 -1.38
N LEU A 103 -0.95 -7.72 -2.42
CA LEU A 103 -0.35 -6.44 -2.83
C LEU A 103 -0.44 -5.37 -1.74
N VAL A 104 -1.39 -5.47 -0.80
CA VAL A 104 -1.48 -4.60 0.40
C VAL A 104 -0.18 -4.59 1.22
N ARG A 105 0.62 -5.67 1.12
CA ARG A 105 1.87 -5.85 1.88
C ARG A 105 3.13 -5.61 1.06
N VAL A 106 3.02 -5.26 -0.22
CA VAL A 106 4.21 -4.99 -1.06
C VAL A 106 4.95 -3.80 -0.47
N LYS A 107 6.25 -3.96 -0.24
CA LYS A 107 7.11 -2.90 0.29
C LYS A 107 7.62 -2.04 -0.86
N GLY A 108 7.28 -0.76 -0.83
CA GLY A 108 7.87 0.27 -1.67
C GLY A 108 9.04 0.97 -0.99
N LYS A 109 9.22 2.26 -1.34
CA LYS A 109 10.25 3.13 -0.77
C LYS A 109 10.18 3.15 0.76
N GLU A 110 11.34 3.11 1.42
CA GLU A 110 11.47 3.06 2.90
C GLU A 110 10.77 1.86 3.56
N GLY A 111 10.49 0.80 2.78
CA GLY A 111 9.78 -0.37 3.29
C GLY A 111 8.31 -0.10 3.59
N ARG A 112 7.77 1.05 3.17
CA ARG A 112 6.35 1.38 3.33
C ARG A 112 5.50 0.43 2.51
N THR A 113 4.37 0.05 3.07
CA THR A 113 3.35 -0.74 2.36
C THR A 113 2.17 0.15 1.96
N PRO A 114 1.31 -0.28 1.03
CA PRO A 114 0.06 0.43 0.71
C PRO A 114 -0.77 0.80 1.95
N LEU A 115 -0.81 -0.04 2.99
CA LEU A 115 -1.51 0.30 4.24
C LEU A 115 -0.89 1.51 4.94
N HIS A 116 0.44 1.65 4.94
CA HIS A 116 1.12 2.83 5.49
C HIS A 116 0.76 4.10 4.70
N ASP A 117 0.68 4.01 3.37
CA ASP A 117 0.32 5.15 2.52
C ASP A 117 -1.13 5.60 2.74
N VAL A 118 -2.07 4.66 2.85
CA VAL A 118 -3.46 4.96 3.21
C VAL A 118 -3.55 5.55 4.61
N ALA A 119 -2.74 5.06 5.56
CA ALA A 119 -2.71 5.62 6.92
C ALA A 119 -2.13 7.05 6.97
N ALA A 120 -1.19 7.38 6.09
CA ALA A 120 -0.64 8.73 5.96
C ALA A 120 -1.63 9.71 5.27
N ALA A 121 -2.48 9.22 4.37
CA ALA A 121 -3.34 10.05 3.54
C ALA A 121 -4.49 10.70 4.34
N THR A 122 -4.47 12.03 4.47
CA THR A 122 -5.50 12.81 5.20
C THR A 122 -6.76 13.09 4.39
N GLU A 123 -6.82 12.71 3.11
CA GLU A 123 -7.92 13.01 2.20
C GLU A 123 -8.46 11.78 1.45
N GLN A 124 -9.76 11.80 1.15
CA GLN A 124 -10.44 11.13 0.01
C GLN A 124 -10.34 9.61 -0.17
N GLN A 125 -9.77 8.83 0.76
CA GLN A 125 -9.80 7.36 0.68
C GLN A 125 -10.11 6.64 2.02
N PRO A 126 -11.11 7.09 2.81
CA PRO A 126 -11.36 6.54 4.16
C PRO A 126 -11.73 5.06 4.17
N ASP A 127 -12.30 4.55 3.07
CA ASP A 127 -12.77 3.17 2.98
C ASP A 127 -11.65 2.18 2.64
N LEU A 128 -10.60 2.62 1.94
CA LEU A 128 -9.48 1.74 1.57
C LEU A 128 -8.78 1.15 2.79
N LEU A 129 -8.69 1.91 3.88
CA LEU A 129 -8.08 1.42 5.13
C LEU A 129 -8.80 0.17 5.64
N PHE A 130 -10.14 0.16 5.62
CA PHE A 130 -10.94 -0.99 6.05
C PHE A 130 -10.96 -2.11 5.01
N GLU A 131 -10.99 -1.77 3.73
CA GLU A 131 -10.88 -2.75 2.64
C GLU A 131 -9.57 -3.52 2.74
N PHE A 132 -8.44 -2.84 2.93
CA PHE A 132 -7.11 -3.44 3.05
C PHE A 132 -7.02 -4.36 4.26
N LEU A 133 -7.54 -3.94 5.41
CA LEU A 133 -7.54 -4.73 6.64
C LEU A 133 -8.52 -5.91 6.57
N ARG A 134 -9.60 -5.81 5.79
CA ARG A 134 -10.51 -6.93 5.53
C ARG A 134 -9.84 -7.98 4.64
N ASP A 135 -9.21 -7.53 3.57
CA ASP A 135 -8.65 -8.41 2.55
C ASP A 135 -7.32 -9.04 3.02
N CYS A 136 -6.52 -8.29 3.80
CA CYS A 136 -5.28 -8.77 4.40
C CYS A 136 -5.15 -8.28 5.87
N PRO A 137 -5.78 -8.94 6.86
CA PRO A 137 -5.79 -8.51 8.26
C PRO A 137 -4.40 -8.37 8.87
N ASN A 138 -3.48 -9.25 8.50
CA ASN A 138 -2.11 -9.26 9.04
C ASN A 138 -1.29 -8.06 8.55
N SER A 139 -1.75 -7.30 7.54
CA SER A 139 -1.02 -6.13 7.02
C SER A 139 -0.80 -5.04 8.08
N ILE A 140 -1.62 -5.02 9.14
CA ILE A 140 -1.46 -4.13 10.29
C ILE A 140 -0.18 -4.37 11.10
N GLU A 141 0.44 -5.53 10.93
CA GLU A 141 1.70 -5.92 11.58
C GLU A 141 2.94 -5.48 10.81
N ASP A 142 2.79 -5.08 9.55
CA ASP A 142 3.91 -4.65 8.72
C ASP A 142 4.55 -3.38 9.29
N VAL A 143 5.88 -3.30 9.09
CA VAL A 143 6.70 -2.16 9.52
C VAL A 143 7.58 -1.64 8.40
N THR A 144 7.81 -0.33 8.43
CA THR A 144 8.80 0.37 7.60
C THR A 144 10.24 0.01 8.02
N ILE A 145 11.24 0.52 7.30
CA ILE A 145 12.65 0.36 7.72
C ILE A 145 12.95 1.02 9.07
N GLN A 146 12.20 2.06 9.45
CA GLN A 146 12.25 2.72 10.76
C GLN A 146 11.46 1.97 11.85
N ASN A 147 11.06 0.72 11.60
CA ASN A 147 10.21 -0.09 12.48
C ASN A 147 8.85 0.56 12.83
N GLN A 148 8.37 1.48 11.99
CA GLN A 148 7.10 2.16 12.20
C GLN A 148 5.95 1.32 11.67
N THR A 149 4.87 1.21 12.44
CA THR A 149 3.60 0.62 12.00
C THR A 149 2.72 1.67 11.33
N ALA A 150 1.65 1.24 10.66
CA ALA A 150 0.62 2.15 10.13
C ALA A 150 0.03 3.11 11.19
N LEU A 151 0.00 2.73 12.48
CA LEU A 151 -0.42 3.60 13.57
C LEU A 151 0.57 4.74 13.83
N HIS A 152 1.88 4.46 13.77
CA HIS A 152 2.92 5.51 13.90
C HIS A 152 2.77 6.50 12.74
N ILE A 153 2.71 5.99 11.51
CA ILE A 153 2.55 6.80 10.30
C ILE A 153 1.30 7.68 10.36
N ALA A 154 0.17 7.16 10.83
CA ALA A 154 -1.06 7.95 10.99
C ALA A 154 -0.86 9.15 11.93
N LEU A 155 -0.24 8.96 13.10
CA LEU A 155 0.01 10.05 14.05
C LEU A 155 1.03 11.05 13.52
N GLU A 156 2.09 10.59 12.85
CA GLU A 156 3.09 11.47 12.26
C GLU A 156 2.52 12.42 11.22
N ASN A 157 1.53 11.93 10.45
CA ASN A 157 0.83 12.69 9.42
C ASN A 157 -0.42 13.41 9.93
N ASN A 158 -0.63 13.47 11.25
CA ASN A 158 -1.82 14.06 11.89
C ASN A 158 -3.17 13.46 11.41
N ASN A 159 -3.15 12.21 10.95
CA ASN A 159 -4.33 11.48 10.51
C ASN A 159 -4.98 10.72 11.68
N LEU A 160 -5.57 11.49 12.60
CA LEU A 160 -6.20 10.95 13.80
C LEU A 160 -7.37 10.01 13.48
N ASP A 161 -8.05 10.20 12.35
CA ASP A 161 -9.14 9.33 11.92
C ASP A 161 -8.65 7.95 11.49
N ALA A 162 -7.59 7.87 10.67
CA ALA A 162 -6.98 6.59 10.32
C ALA A 162 -6.45 5.88 11.58
N PHE A 163 -5.80 6.63 12.46
CA PHE A 163 -5.34 6.12 13.76
C PHE A 163 -6.49 5.50 14.57
N LYS A 164 -7.59 6.24 14.78
CA LYS A 164 -8.78 5.76 15.52
C LYS A 164 -9.41 4.53 14.86
N ARG A 165 -9.42 4.47 13.52
CA ARG A 165 -9.94 3.32 12.75
C ARG A 165 -9.05 2.08 12.91
N LEU A 166 -7.73 2.22 12.84
CA LEU A 166 -6.77 1.14 13.07
C LEU A 166 -6.86 0.58 14.50
N VAL A 167 -6.93 1.44 15.52
CA VAL A 167 -7.13 0.98 16.91
C VAL A 167 -8.47 0.25 17.06
N ARG A 168 -9.54 0.78 16.45
CA ARG A 168 -10.84 0.11 16.46
C ARG A 168 -10.80 -1.27 15.80
N TRP A 169 -10.03 -1.43 14.71
CA TRP A 169 -9.82 -2.72 14.06
C TRP A 169 -9.11 -3.71 14.98
N LEU A 170 -8.01 -3.32 15.63
CA LEU A 170 -7.28 -4.15 16.60
C LEU A 170 -8.17 -4.61 17.76
N ARG A 171 -9.01 -3.71 18.27
CA ARG A 171 -9.96 -4.00 19.35
C ARG A 171 -11.01 -5.04 18.95
N LYS A 172 -11.62 -4.88 17.77
CA LYS A 172 -12.69 -5.75 17.29
C LYS A 172 -12.20 -7.15 16.97
N ASN A 173 -11.02 -7.26 16.36
CA ASN A 173 -10.51 -8.54 15.87
C ASN A 173 -9.65 -9.28 16.89
N LYS A 174 -9.55 -8.79 18.13
CA LYS A 174 -8.80 -9.41 19.24
C LYS A 174 -7.42 -9.95 18.84
N SER A 175 -6.73 -9.26 17.93
CA SER A 175 -5.41 -9.70 17.45
C SER A 175 -4.51 -9.98 18.65
N GLU A 176 -3.96 -11.19 18.71
CA GLU A 176 -3.03 -11.60 19.77
C GLU A 176 -1.83 -10.63 19.82
N SER A 177 -1.42 -10.17 18.64
CA SER A 177 -0.37 -9.18 18.40
C SER A 177 -0.75 -7.74 18.75
N ALA A 178 -2.01 -7.42 19.07
CA ALA A 178 -2.44 -6.03 19.26
C ALA A 178 -1.66 -5.30 20.37
N ARG A 179 -1.32 -5.99 21.47
CA ARG A 179 -0.48 -5.40 22.53
C ARG A 179 0.95 -5.14 22.05
N GLU A 180 1.51 -6.04 21.24
CA GLU A 180 2.82 -5.87 20.65
C GLU A 180 2.82 -4.69 19.66
N ILE A 181 1.84 -4.61 18.76
CA ILE A 181 1.71 -3.53 17.77
C ILE A 181 1.62 -2.15 18.46
N LEU A 182 0.83 -2.04 19.54
CA LEU A 182 0.64 -0.78 20.28
C LEU A 182 1.87 -0.37 21.12
N ASN A 183 2.70 -1.33 21.52
CA ASN A 183 3.93 -1.07 22.29
C ASN A 183 5.20 -1.15 21.44
N ARG A 184 5.08 -1.45 20.14
CA ARG A 184 6.21 -1.44 19.22
C ARG A 184 6.83 -0.05 19.24
N GLN A 185 8.15 -0.04 19.31
CA GLN A 185 8.95 1.16 19.26
C GLN A 185 9.46 1.38 17.83
N ASP A 186 9.40 2.60 17.33
CA ASP A 186 10.12 2.99 16.13
C ASP A 186 11.66 2.97 16.35
N GLU A 187 12.43 3.33 15.33
CA GLU A 187 13.90 3.41 15.40
C GLU A 187 14.43 4.36 16.49
N ASN A 188 13.62 5.32 16.93
CA ASN A 188 13.95 6.30 17.96
C ASN A 188 13.52 5.85 19.37
N GLY A 189 12.94 4.64 19.50
CA GLY A 189 12.42 4.14 20.77
C GLY A 189 11.01 4.64 21.11
N ASN A 190 10.36 5.40 20.22
CA ASN A 190 9.02 5.94 20.47
C ASN A 190 7.96 4.89 20.17
N THR A 191 7.04 4.72 21.11
CA THR A 191 5.76 4.05 20.81
C THR A 191 4.75 5.04 20.24
N VAL A 192 3.65 4.54 19.70
CA VAL A 192 2.49 5.35 19.29
C VAL A 192 1.95 6.27 20.40
N LEU A 193 2.10 5.93 21.68
CA LEU A 193 1.75 6.83 22.79
C LEU A 193 2.74 7.98 22.95
N HIS A 194 4.05 7.73 22.79
CA HIS A 194 5.06 8.79 22.79
C HIS A 194 4.80 9.80 21.66
N LEU A 195 4.45 9.30 20.47
CA LEU A 195 4.07 10.15 19.34
C LEU A 195 2.80 10.96 19.59
N ALA A 196 1.75 10.32 20.13
CA ALA A 196 0.50 11.02 20.46
C ALA A 196 0.71 12.19 21.43
N VAL A 197 1.53 12.01 22.47
CA VAL A 197 1.84 13.05 23.45
C VAL A 197 2.72 14.14 22.84
N SER A 198 3.82 13.78 22.18
CA SER A 198 4.75 14.75 21.59
C SER A 198 4.13 15.60 20.48
N LYS A 199 3.14 15.08 19.75
CA LYS A 199 2.40 15.79 18.70
C LYS A 199 1.18 16.55 19.24
N ASN A 200 0.97 16.56 20.55
CA ASN A 200 -0.21 17.15 21.21
C ASN A 200 -1.55 16.61 20.67
N GLN A 201 -1.57 15.34 20.24
CA GLN A 201 -2.76 14.63 19.75
C GLN A 201 -3.39 13.86 20.91
N THR A 202 -3.76 14.56 21.98
CA THR A 202 -4.22 13.94 23.24
C THR A 202 -5.46 13.06 23.06
N GLU A 203 -6.31 13.34 22.07
CA GLU A 203 -7.44 12.50 21.69
C GLU A 203 -7.05 11.07 21.26
N ALA A 204 -5.83 10.88 20.76
CA ALA A 204 -5.31 9.56 20.40
C ALA A 204 -5.10 8.67 21.63
N SER A 205 -4.98 9.23 22.84
CA SER A 205 -4.79 8.48 24.09
C SER A 205 -6.06 7.77 24.58
N SER A 206 -7.26 8.33 24.34
CA SER A 206 -8.54 7.78 24.82
C SER A 206 -8.85 6.37 24.27
N PRO A 207 -8.57 6.07 22.98
CA PRO A 207 -8.64 4.71 22.46
C PRO A 207 -7.70 3.69 23.16
N PHE A 208 -6.51 4.11 23.62
CA PHE A 208 -5.54 3.23 24.31
C PHE A 208 -5.94 2.92 25.76
N LEU A 209 -6.34 3.95 26.53
CA LEU A 209 -6.68 3.79 27.94
C LEU A 209 -7.82 2.79 28.15
N ASN A 210 -8.78 2.78 27.21
CA ASN A 210 -9.89 1.85 27.19
C ASN A 210 -9.49 0.42 26.75
N TYR A 211 -8.39 0.25 25.99
CA TYR A 211 -7.89 -1.08 25.59
C TYR A 211 -7.15 -1.79 26.73
N LEU A 212 -6.39 -1.04 27.54
CA LEU A 212 -5.69 -1.57 28.70
C LEU A 212 -6.66 -1.97 29.83
N HIS A 213 -7.67 -1.14 30.11
CA HIS A 213 -8.68 -1.43 31.15
C HIS A 213 -9.55 -2.66 30.85
N THR A 214 -9.80 -3.00 29.58
CA THR A 214 -10.71 -4.11 29.22
C THR A 214 -10.08 -5.50 29.34
N LYS A 215 -8.74 -5.60 29.49
CA LYS A 215 -8.06 -6.88 29.76
C LYS A 215 -7.70 -7.08 31.24
N GLU A 216 -7.62 -6.03 32.04
CA GLU A 216 -7.40 -6.15 33.50
C GLU A 216 -8.66 -6.65 34.24
N THR A 217 -9.86 -6.44 33.70
CA THR A 217 -11.11 -6.92 34.31
C THR A 217 -11.43 -8.41 34.06
N HIS A 218 -10.57 -9.15 33.35
CA HIS A 218 -10.76 -10.59 33.08
C HIS A 218 -9.73 -11.49 33.78
N VAL A 219 -9.03 -11.00 34.81
CA VAL A 219 -8.08 -11.78 35.62
C VAL A 219 -8.44 -11.72 37.12
N LEU A 220 -9.72 -11.82 37.46
CA LEU A 220 -10.19 -12.07 38.84
C LEU A 220 -11.17 -13.24 38.85
#